data_AF-A0A1G9QCN9-F1
#
_entry.id   AF-A0A1G9QCN9-F1
#
_cell.length_a   1.000
_cell.length_b   1.000
_cell.length_c   1.000
_cell.angle_alpha   90.00
_cell.angle_beta   90.00
_cell.angle_gamma   90.00
#
_symmetry.space_group_name_H-M   'P 1'
#
loop_
_entity.id
_entity.type
_entity.pdbx_description
1 polymer ?
#
loop_
_entity_poly.entity_id
_entity_poly.type
_entity_poly.pdbx_seq_one_letter_code
_entity_poly.pdbx_strand_id
1 'polypeptide(L)'
;MSAQYAWSERLPAVAEGLERSAVSPLGDLHPPAAEAEVCRLEERLGLELPHSYRQFLLFADGWGSDDDCCLLRVHEVGWLRDVDPMIAEIWSGPKPEDAWSVPDELYFVYGQEQDSIHYRREYVPDTLLAGYWDDGVALLNPHVRTAEGEWEAWYLAPWKPGATRYRSFWDLAMDELELRFRGSAGRGGTGSSPG
;
A
#
# COMPACT_ATOMS: atom_id res chain seq x y z
N MET A 1 -6.78 20.98 -11.18
CA MET A 1 -5.78 19.92 -10.94
C MET A 1 -5.62 19.84 -9.43
N SER A 2 -6.28 18.88 -8.78
CA SER A 2 -6.27 18.79 -7.32
C SER A 2 -4.86 18.47 -6.84
N ALA A 3 -4.25 19.45 -6.16
CA ALA A 3 -2.90 19.39 -5.58
C ALA A 3 -2.81 18.50 -4.32
N GLN A 4 -3.76 17.58 -4.13
CA GLN A 4 -3.89 16.84 -2.87
C GLN A 4 -2.91 15.66 -2.78
N TYR A 5 -2.52 15.08 -3.91
CA TYR A 5 -1.64 13.91 -3.98
C TYR A 5 -0.49 14.16 -4.96
N ALA A 6 0.46 15.00 -4.55
CA ALA A 6 1.58 15.44 -5.38
C ALA A 6 2.69 14.37 -5.45
N TRP A 7 2.40 13.21 -6.04
CA TRP A 7 3.36 12.11 -6.21
C TRP A 7 4.67 12.56 -6.88
N SER A 8 4.57 13.46 -7.88
CA SER A 8 5.71 14.04 -8.59
C SER A 8 6.63 14.94 -7.76
N GLU A 9 6.16 15.44 -6.61
CA GLU A 9 7.00 16.24 -5.69
C GLU A 9 7.79 15.37 -4.71
N ARG A 10 7.33 14.13 -4.50
CA ARG A 10 7.92 13.18 -3.53
C ARG A 10 8.75 12.10 -4.19
N LEU A 11 8.42 11.75 -5.43
CA LEU A 11 9.11 10.74 -6.23
C LEU A 11 9.64 11.38 -7.50
N PRO A 12 10.91 11.14 -7.88
CA PRO A 12 11.40 11.59 -9.18
C PRO A 12 10.57 10.91 -10.27
N ALA A 13 9.99 11.72 -11.17
CA ALA A 13 9.25 11.19 -12.31
C ALA A 13 10.17 10.32 -13.19
N VAL A 14 9.63 9.25 -13.77
CA VAL A 14 10.33 8.45 -14.78
C VAL A 14 10.49 9.32 -16.01
N ALA A 15 11.63 10.03 -16.09
CA ALA A 15 11.99 10.75 -17.30
C ALA A 15 12.34 9.71 -18.37
N GLU A 16 11.51 9.65 -19.44
CA GLU A 16 11.87 8.90 -20.64
C GLU A 16 13.17 9.47 -21.19
N GLY A 17 14.26 8.71 -21.00
CA GLY A 17 15.57 8.99 -21.54
C GLY A 17 16.24 10.24 -20.97
N LEU A 18 16.96 10.09 -19.85
CA LEU A 18 18.35 10.53 -19.66
C LEU A 18 18.75 10.40 -18.18
N GLU A 19 19.94 9.85 -17.95
CA GLU A 19 20.76 9.94 -16.73
C GLU A 19 20.14 9.36 -15.44
N ARG A 20 20.50 8.09 -15.22
CA ARG A 20 20.37 7.30 -13.99
C ARG A 20 21.10 7.96 -12.81
N SER A 21 20.49 8.93 -12.13
CA SER A 21 21.05 9.46 -10.88
C SER A 21 20.00 10.10 -9.95
N ALA A 22 19.09 9.27 -9.46
CA ALA A 22 18.50 9.36 -8.13
C ALA A 22 17.88 8.00 -7.86
N VAL A 23 18.53 7.16 -7.05
CA VAL A 23 17.91 5.90 -6.61
C VAL A 23 16.68 6.31 -5.79
N SER A 24 15.49 6.07 -6.34
CA SER A 24 14.26 6.31 -5.58
C SER A 24 14.28 5.41 -4.35
N PRO A 25 13.83 5.87 -3.17
CA PRO A 25 13.78 5.04 -1.96
C PRO A 25 12.93 3.77 -2.15
N LEU A 26 12.08 3.76 -3.16
CA LEU A 26 11.14 2.70 -3.51
C LEU A 26 11.66 1.78 -4.64
N GLY A 27 12.90 1.97 -5.09
CA GLY A 27 13.48 1.22 -6.22
C GLY A 27 13.10 1.79 -7.59
N ASP A 28 13.11 0.96 -8.62
CA ASP A 28 12.78 1.36 -9.99
C ASP A 28 11.25 1.52 -10.13
N LEU A 29 10.79 2.71 -10.51
CA LEU A 29 9.39 2.96 -10.86
C LEU A 29 9.09 2.40 -12.25
N HIS A 30 7.95 1.74 -12.40
CA HIS A 30 7.49 1.31 -13.72
C HIS A 30 6.88 2.49 -14.49
N PRO A 31 6.83 2.40 -15.84
CA PRO A 31 6.11 3.38 -16.65
C PRO A 31 4.66 3.55 -16.17
N PRO A 32 4.06 4.74 -16.33
CA PRO A 32 2.67 4.98 -15.97
C PRO A 32 1.71 3.99 -16.64
N ALA A 33 0.68 3.56 -15.92
CA ALA A 33 -0.42 2.81 -16.50
C ALA A 33 -1.25 3.72 -17.43
N ALA A 34 -1.75 3.19 -18.54
CA ALA A 34 -2.69 3.91 -19.36
C ALA A 34 -4.05 4.05 -18.65
N GLU A 35 -4.76 5.15 -18.87
CA GLU A 35 -6.13 5.34 -18.34
C GLU A 35 -7.05 4.16 -18.67
N ALA A 36 -6.92 3.58 -19.88
CA ALA A 36 -7.69 2.42 -20.29
C ALA A 36 -7.33 1.12 -19.54
N GLU A 37 -6.13 1.01 -18.98
CA GLU A 37 -5.74 -0.11 -18.12
C GLU A 37 -6.35 0.03 -16.74
N VAL A 38 -6.30 1.24 -16.18
CA VAL A 38 -6.91 1.54 -14.88
C VAL A 38 -8.42 1.41 -14.93
N CYS A 39 -9.09 1.90 -15.98
CA CYS A 39 -10.53 1.68 -16.15
C CYS A 39 -10.90 0.19 -16.26
N ARG A 40 -10.08 -0.62 -16.96
CA ARG A 40 -10.30 -2.08 -17.03
C ARG A 40 -10.12 -2.76 -15.68
N LEU A 41 -9.23 -2.26 -14.82
CA LEU A 41 -9.09 -2.73 -13.45
C LEU A 41 -10.37 -2.42 -12.65
N GLU A 42 -10.86 -1.19 -12.68
CA GLU A 42 -12.11 -0.80 -12.02
C GLU A 42 -13.31 -1.61 -12.50
N GLU A 43 -13.43 -1.85 -13.81
CA GLU A 43 -14.45 -2.71 -14.40
C GLU A 43 -14.36 -4.15 -13.88
N ARG A 44 -13.15 -4.70 -13.78
CA ARG A 44 -12.91 -6.06 -13.23
C ARG A 44 -13.24 -6.15 -11.74
N LEU A 45 -12.97 -5.09 -10.98
CA LEU A 45 -13.28 -5.02 -9.55
C LEU A 45 -14.77 -4.71 -9.30
N GLY A 46 -15.46 -4.10 -10.27
CA GLY A 46 -16.83 -3.61 -10.11
C GLY A 46 -16.93 -2.39 -9.18
N LEU A 47 -15.81 -1.73 -8.90
CA LEU A 47 -15.69 -0.59 -7.99
C LEU A 47 -14.69 0.43 -8.54
N GLU A 48 -14.97 1.71 -8.33
CA GLU A 48 -14.02 2.79 -8.61
C GLU A 48 -12.88 2.78 -7.57
N LEU A 49 -11.64 2.89 -8.04
CA LEU A 49 -10.47 2.88 -7.17
C LEU A 49 -10.41 4.18 -6.35
N PRO A 50 -9.79 4.14 -5.16
CA PRO A 50 -9.58 5.35 -4.37
C PRO A 50 -8.67 6.32 -5.13
N HIS A 51 -8.97 7.61 -5.06
CA HIS A 51 -8.37 8.63 -5.92
C HIS A 51 -6.84 8.64 -5.81
N SER A 52 -6.31 8.54 -4.58
CA SER A 52 -4.88 8.51 -4.33
C SER A 52 -4.15 7.34 -5.01
N TYR A 53 -4.75 6.14 -5.02
CA TYR A 53 -4.19 4.95 -5.67
C TYR A 53 -4.34 5.00 -7.18
N ARG A 54 -5.49 5.47 -7.70
CA ARG A 54 -5.68 5.69 -9.13
C ARG A 54 -4.62 6.64 -9.69
N GLN A 55 -4.41 7.78 -9.02
CA GLN A 55 -3.40 8.75 -9.43
C GLN A 55 -1.98 8.19 -9.34
N PHE A 56 -1.73 7.30 -8.39
CA PHE A 56 -0.46 6.60 -8.31
C PHE A 56 -0.24 5.71 -9.54
N LEU A 57 -1.21 4.87 -9.92
CA LEU A 57 -1.08 4.00 -11.11
C LEU A 57 -0.86 4.80 -12.41
N LEU A 58 -1.52 5.95 -12.54
CA LEU A 58 -1.34 6.89 -13.66
C LEU A 58 -0.02 7.67 -13.61
N PHE A 59 0.72 7.60 -12.51
CA PHE A 59 2.06 8.18 -12.37
C PHE A 59 3.15 7.11 -12.53
N ALA A 60 2.94 5.93 -11.96
CA ALA A 60 3.80 4.76 -12.07
C ALA A 60 2.94 3.49 -11.89
N ASP A 61 3.00 2.56 -12.84
CA ASP A 61 2.32 1.27 -12.73
C ASP A 61 3.06 0.33 -11.78
N GLY A 62 3.11 0.68 -10.50
CA GLY A 62 3.88 -0.04 -9.49
C GLY A 62 5.34 0.40 -9.38
N TRP A 63 6.05 -0.22 -8.46
CA TRP A 63 7.47 0.04 -8.18
C TRP A 63 8.18 -1.21 -7.70
N GLY A 64 9.51 -1.22 -7.79
CA GLY A 64 10.39 -2.22 -7.20
C GLY A 64 10.63 -3.42 -8.14
N SER A 65 11.79 -4.06 -7.98
CA SER A 65 12.06 -5.39 -8.54
C SER A 65 11.86 -6.44 -7.45
N ASP A 66 11.36 -7.61 -7.82
CA ASP A 66 10.89 -8.79 -7.04
C ASP A 66 11.56 -9.16 -5.68
N ASP A 67 12.65 -8.52 -5.26
CA ASP A 67 13.50 -9.03 -4.18
C ASP A 67 13.31 -8.40 -2.79
N ASP A 68 12.61 -7.26 -2.62
CA ASP A 68 12.40 -6.69 -1.27
C ASP A 68 11.01 -6.05 -1.09
N CYS A 69 10.59 -5.17 -1.98
CA CYS A 69 9.30 -4.49 -1.87
C CYS A 69 8.78 -4.07 -3.24
N CYS A 70 7.56 -4.45 -3.56
CA CYS A 70 6.90 -4.08 -4.80
C CYS A 70 5.49 -3.53 -4.58
N LEU A 71 5.11 -2.55 -5.40
CA LEU A 71 3.70 -2.33 -5.70
C LEU A 71 3.38 -3.06 -6.98
N LEU A 72 2.30 -3.84 -6.96
CA LEU A 72 1.86 -4.63 -8.08
C LEU A 72 1.42 -3.73 -9.23
N ARG A 73 1.67 -4.21 -10.45
CA ARG A 73 1.17 -3.58 -11.66
C ARG A 73 -0.33 -3.78 -11.79
N VAL A 74 -1.00 -2.91 -12.52
CA VAL A 74 -2.46 -2.84 -12.68
C VAL A 74 -3.11 -4.17 -13.11
N HIS A 75 -2.38 -5.03 -13.82
CA HIS A 75 -2.85 -6.35 -14.25
C HIS A 75 -2.63 -7.48 -13.23
N GLU A 76 -1.76 -7.26 -12.24
CA GLU A 76 -1.42 -8.20 -11.16
C GLU A 76 -2.29 -7.93 -9.92
N VAL A 77 -2.76 -6.69 -9.77
CA VAL A 77 -3.68 -6.26 -8.71
C VAL A 77 -5.00 -7.03 -8.79
N GLY A 78 -5.56 -7.39 -7.63
CA GLY A 78 -6.84 -8.10 -7.53
C GLY A 78 -7.28 -8.31 -6.09
N TRP A 79 -8.46 -8.91 -5.92
CA TRP A 79 -8.96 -9.25 -4.58
C TRP A 79 -8.04 -10.25 -3.90
N LEU A 80 -7.71 -10.03 -2.63
CA LEU A 80 -6.76 -10.85 -1.88
C LEU A 80 -7.16 -12.33 -1.89
N ARG A 81 -8.45 -12.64 -1.71
CA ARG A 81 -8.95 -14.02 -1.78
C ARG A 81 -8.72 -14.73 -3.12
N ASP A 82 -8.59 -13.97 -4.21
CA ASP A 82 -8.45 -14.49 -5.57
C ASP A 82 -6.97 -14.56 -5.98
N VAL A 83 -6.16 -13.57 -5.57
CA VAL A 83 -4.74 -13.46 -5.92
C VAL A 83 -3.86 -14.26 -4.95
N ASP A 84 -4.12 -14.17 -3.65
CA ASP A 84 -3.36 -14.85 -2.61
C ASP A 84 -4.30 -15.37 -1.49
N PRO A 85 -5.01 -16.48 -1.77
CA PRO A 85 -5.97 -17.06 -0.83
C PRO A 85 -5.30 -17.51 0.48
N MET A 86 -4.02 -17.88 0.44
CA MET A 86 -3.28 -18.30 1.63
C MET A 86 -3.13 -17.14 2.62
N ILE A 87 -2.70 -15.97 2.15
CA ILE A 87 -2.62 -14.77 2.98
C ILE A 87 -4.02 -14.36 3.46
N ALA A 88 -5.04 -14.44 2.60
CA ALA A 88 -6.42 -14.17 3.00
C ALA A 88 -6.89 -15.06 4.16
N GLU A 89 -6.60 -16.36 4.11
CA GLU A 89 -6.96 -17.33 5.16
C GLU A 89 -6.20 -17.07 6.47
N ILE A 90 -4.88 -16.84 6.39
CA ILE A 90 -4.03 -16.58 7.56
C ILE A 90 -4.54 -15.38 8.35
N TRP A 91 -4.86 -14.27 7.66
CA TRP A 91 -5.22 -13.01 8.30
C TRP A 91 -6.72 -12.88 8.60
N SER A 92 -7.59 -13.61 7.90
CA SER A 92 -9.02 -13.68 8.29
C SER A 92 -9.24 -14.56 9.52
N GLY A 93 -8.36 -15.54 9.77
CA GLY A 93 -8.45 -16.46 10.90
C GLY A 93 -9.73 -17.34 10.85
N PRO A 94 -9.95 -18.17 11.89
CA PRO A 94 -11.16 -18.99 11.96
C PRO A 94 -12.36 -18.06 12.12
N LYS A 95 -13.41 -18.22 11.30
CA LYS A 95 -14.70 -17.56 11.50
C LYS A 95 -15.36 -18.15 12.74
N PRO A 96 -15.42 -17.45 13.90
CA PRO A 96 -16.19 -17.93 15.02
C PRO A 96 -17.67 -17.86 14.64
N GLU A 97 -18.44 -18.84 15.09
CA GLU A 97 -19.90 -18.89 14.95
C GLU A 97 -20.57 -17.66 15.61
N ASP A 98 -19.87 -17.01 16.55
CA ASP A 98 -20.19 -15.74 17.18
C ASP A 98 -19.08 -14.68 16.94
N ALA A 99 -18.71 -14.44 15.68
CA ALA A 99 -17.67 -13.49 15.31
C ALA A 99 -17.98 -12.08 15.83
N TRP A 100 -17.45 -11.72 17.01
CA TRP A 100 -17.47 -10.35 17.50
C TRP A 100 -16.62 -9.48 16.56
N SER A 101 -17.29 -8.75 15.68
CA SER A 101 -16.65 -7.70 14.89
C SER A 101 -16.14 -6.61 15.82
N VAL A 102 -14.97 -6.05 15.50
CA VAL A 102 -14.40 -4.95 16.28
C VAL A 102 -15.36 -3.75 16.24
N PRO A 103 -15.82 -3.24 17.40
CA PRO A 103 -16.72 -2.08 17.46
C PRO A 103 -16.09 -0.83 16.86
N ASP A 104 -16.92 0.04 16.28
CA ASP A 104 -16.51 1.30 15.66
C ASP A 104 -15.59 2.15 16.55
N GLU A 105 -15.85 2.19 17.86
CA GLU A 105 -15.09 2.95 18.86
C GLU A 105 -13.62 2.52 18.97
N LEU A 106 -13.34 1.23 18.76
CA LEU A 106 -11.98 0.67 18.74
C LEU A 106 -11.43 0.64 17.31
N TYR A 107 -12.31 0.46 16.33
CA TYR A 107 -11.93 0.30 14.94
C TYR A 107 -11.45 1.64 14.33
N PHE A 108 -12.20 2.73 14.50
CA PHE A 108 -11.89 4.00 13.81
C PHE A 108 -10.81 4.87 14.49
N VAL A 109 -9.96 4.26 15.31
CA VAL A 109 -8.76 4.90 15.89
C VAL A 109 -7.59 4.69 14.92
N TYR A 110 -6.99 5.80 14.46
CA TYR A 110 -5.89 5.82 13.49
C TYR A 110 -4.66 6.55 14.06
N GLY A 111 -3.51 6.37 13.42
CA GLY A 111 -2.26 7.01 13.82
C GLY A 111 -1.62 6.32 15.03
N GLN A 112 -0.93 7.09 15.88
CA GLN A 112 -0.12 6.54 16.98
C GLN A 112 -0.95 5.89 18.11
N GLU A 113 -2.22 6.24 18.22
CA GLU A 113 -3.13 5.71 19.24
C GLU A 113 -3.83 4.42 18.80
N GLN A 114 -3.70 4.04 17.53
CA GLN A 114 -4.25 2.81 17.00
C GLN A 114 -3.60 1.59 17.66
N ASP A 115 -4.42 0.65 18.11
CA ASP A 115 -3.98 -0.72 18.35
C ASP A 115 -4.21 -1.58 17.10
N SER A 116 -3.13 -2.11 16.53
CA SER A 116 -3.19 -2.92 15.30
C SER A 116 -4.00 -4.21 15.44
N ILE A 117 -4.29 -4.69 16.65
CA ILE A 117 -5.14 -5.86 16.86
C ILE A 117 -6.62 -5.57 16.51
N HIS A 118 -7.03 -4.30 16.50
CA HIS A 118 -8.42 -3.87 16.34
C HIS A 118 -8.85 -3.73 14.88
N TYR A 119 -8.45 -4.68 14.03
CA TYR A 119 -8.90 -4.76 12.64
C TYR A 119 -9.99 -5.83 12.47
N ARG A 120 -10.83 -5.64 11.44
CA ARG A 120 -11.97 -6.51 11.13
C ARG A 120 -11.53 -7.60 10.17
N ARG A 121 -11.21 -8.75 10.73
CA ARG A 121 -10.68 -9.90 9.98
C ARG A 121 -11.60 -10.36 8.87
N GLU A 122 -12.91 -10.17 9.03
CA GLU A 122 -13.93 -10.47 8.03
C GLU A 122 -13.78 -9.65 6.73
N TYR A 123 -13.09 -8.50 6.75
CA TYR A 123 -12.83 -7.70 5.55
C TYR A 123 -11.62 -8.18 4.76
N VAL A 124 -10.69 -8.92 5.38
CA VAL A 124 -9.42 -9.34 4.78
C VAL A 124 -9.60 -9.96 3.38
N PRO A 125 -10.49 -10.95 3.17
CA PRO A 125 -10.62 -11.61 1.86
C PRO A 125 -11.07 -10.66 0.74
N ASP A 126 -11.76 -9.58 1.10
CA ASP A 126 -12.33 -8.60 0.17
C ASP A 126 -11.47 -7.35 0.02
N THR A 127 -10.27 -7.35 0.59
CA THR A 127 -9.30 -6.27 0.36
C THR A 127 -8.61 -6.45 -1.00
N LEU A 128 -8.22 -5.34 -1.62
CA LEU A 128 -7.44 -5.33 -2.85
C LEU A 128 -5.95 -5.43 -2.49
N LEU A 129 -5.25 -6.43 -3.05
CA LEU A 129 -3.80 -6.54 -2.89
C LEU A 129 -3.12 -5.52 -3.81
N ALA A 130 -2.48 -4.52 -3.21
CA ALA A 130 -1.79 -3.45 -3.92
C ALA A 130 -0.28 -3.72 -4.05
N GLY A 131 0.33 -4.46 -3.12
CA GLY A 131 1.77 -4.71 -3.11
C GLY A 131 2.24 -5.62 -1.98
N TYR A 132 3.49 -6.04 -2.09
CA TYR A 132 4.25 -6.76 -1.06
C TYR A 132 5.37 -5.86 -0.57
N TRP A 133 5.43 -5.56 0.72
CA TRP A 133 6.51 -4.75 1.31
C TRP A 133 7.21 -5.53 2.41
N ASP A 134 8.48 -5.84 2.20
CA ASP A 134 9.27 -6.80 2.96
C ASP A 134 8.52 -8.16 2.96
N ASP A 135 8.27 -8.79 4.12
CA ASP A 135 7.39 -9.97 4.21
C ASP A 135 5.92 -9.62 4.49
N GLY A 136 5.53 -8.35 4.31
CA GLY A 136 4.17 -7.85 4.52
C GLY A 136 3.39 -7.60 3.23
N VAL A 137 2.11 -7.29 3.38
CA VAL A 137 1.21 -6.95 2.28
C VAL A 137 0.55 -5.58 2.50
N ALA A 138 0.53 -4.79 1.43
CA ALA A 138 -0.20 -3.54 1.34
C ALA A 138 -1.57 -3.81 0.69
N LEU A 139 -2.64 -3.47 1.42
CA LEU A 139 -4.01 -3.80 1.05
C LEU A 139 -4.90 -2.56 1.03
N LEU A 140 -5.91 -2.51 0.15
CA LEU A 140 -6.94 -1.48 0.15
C LEU A 140 -8.30 -2.09 0.51
N ASN A 141 -8.95 -1.56 1.54
CA ASN A 141 -10.19 -2.07 2.09
C ASN A 141 -11.40 -1.28 1.53
N PRO A 142 -12.19 -1.86 0.61
CA PRO A 142 -13.35 -1.17 0.02
C PRO A 142 -14.55 -1.07 0.97
N HIS A 143 -14.55 -1.77 2.11
CA HIS A 143 -15.66 -1.74 3.09
C HIS A 143 -15.67 -0.47 3.94
N VAL A 144 -14.52 0.20 4.06
CA VAL A 144 -14.36 1.43 4.82
C VAL A 144 -13.87 2.52 3.88
N ARG A 145 -14.72 3.51 3.64
CA ARG A 145 -14.44 4.61 2.72
C ARG A 145 -14.60 5.96 3.41
N THR A 146 -13.73 6.90 3.10
CA THR A 146 -13.89 8.29 3.54
C THR A 146 -14.97 9.00 2.70
N ALA A 147 -15.36 10.21 3.13
CA ALA A 147 -16.32 11.02 2.37
C ALA A 147 -15.79 11.44 0.99
N GLU A 148 -14.48 11.47 0.83
CA GLU A 148 -13.76 11.80 -0.40
C GLU A 148 -13.61 10.60 -1.34
N GLY A 149 -14.08 9.41 -0.93
CA GLY A 149 -13.98 8.18 -1.72
C GLY A 149 -12.66 7.43 -1.57
N GLU A 150 -11.79 7.84 -0.66
CA GLU A 150 -10.59 7.06 -0.32
C GLU A 150 -10.98 5.79 0.40
N TRP A 151 -10.28 4.70 0.09
CA TRP A 151 -10.42 3.43 0.79
C TRP A 151 -9.40 3.42 1.92
N GLU A 152 -9.80 2.83 3.04
CA GLU A 152 -8.86 2.54 4.12
C GLU A 152 -7.75 1.63 3.59
N ALA A 153 -6.50 1.95 3.90
CA ALA A 153 -5.34 1.18 3.47
C ALA A 153 -4.72 0.47 4.66
N TRP A 154 -4.32 -0.79 4.48
CA TRP A 154 -3.78 -1.63 5.54
C TRP A 154 -2.38 -2.11 5.18
N TYR A 155 -1.53 -2.19 6.20
CA TYR A 155 -0.31 -2.96 6.16
C TYR A 155 -0.39 -4.11 7.16
N LEU A 156 -0.28 -5.34 6.65
CA LEU A 156 -0.20 -6.57 7.43
C LEU A 156 1.19 -7.17 7.28
N ALA A 157 1.80 -7.57 8.39
CA ALA A 157 3.11 -8.21 8.36
C ALA A 157 3.23 -9.25 9.47
N PRO A 158 3.97 -10.36 9.27
CA PRO A 158 4.08 -11.44 10.26
C PRO A 158 4.60 -11.01 11.64
N TRP A 159 5.40 -9.93 11.70
CA TRP A 159 5.92 -9.38 12.96
C TRP A 159 4.99 -8.36 13.63
N LYS A 160 3.82 -8.07 13.04
CA LYS A 160 2.78 -7.22 13.64
C LYS A 160 1.65 -8.09 14.18
N PRO A 161 1.04 -7.72 15.33
CA PRO A 161 -0.06 -8.50 15.91
C PRO A 161 -1.39 -8.31 15.15
N GLY A 162 -1.47 -7.36 14.22
CA GLY A 162 -2.60 -7.14 13.33
C GLY A 162 -2.33 -6.06 12.27
N ALA A 163 -3.38 -5.42 11.76
CA ALA A 163 -3.29 -4.42 10.69
C ALA A 163 -2.86 -3.05 11.22
N THR A 164 -1.84 -2.45 10.58
CA THR A 164 -1.65 -1.00 10.68
C THR A 164 -2.53 -0.35 9.63
N ARG A 165 -3.52 0.45 10.04
CA ARG A 165 -4.50 1.04 9.12
C ARG A 165 -4.31 2.53 8.95
N TYR A 166 -4.66 3.00 7.77
CA TYR A 166 -4.50 4.35 7.27
C TYR A 166 -5.78 4.77 6.54
N ARG A 167 -6.08 6.07 6.51
CA ARG A 167 -7.32 6.58 5.91
C ARG A 167 -7.32 6.57 4.39
N SER A 168 -6.14 6.43 3.78
CA SER A 168 -5.94 6.44 2.34
C SER A 168 -4.69 5.65 1.96
N PHE A 169 -4.59 5.27 0.69
CA PHE A 169 -3.36 4.69 0.14
C PHE A 169 -2.19 5.69 0.20
N TRP A 170 -2.46 6.97 0.01
CA TRP A 170 -1.46 8.03 0.15
C TRP A 170 -0.80 8.01 1.53
N ASP A 171 -1.58 7.98 2.61
CA ASP A 171 -1.06 7.99 3.98
C ASP A 171 -0.16 6.78 4.26
N LEU A 172 -0.59 5.59 3.79
CA LEU A 172 0.18 4.36 3.88
C LEU A 172 1.52 4.48 3.14
N ALA A 173 1.50 4.93 1.88
CA ALA A 173 2.69 5.06 1.06
C ALA A 173 3.66 6.13 1.58
N MET A 174 3.15 7.23 2.16
CA MET A 174 3.99 8.28 2.76
C MET A 174 4.70 7.79 4.01
N ASP A 175 4.02 7.01 4.87
CA ASP A 175 4.63 6.41 6.06
C ASP A 175 5.76 5.44 5.66
N GLU A 176 5.51 4.59 4.66
CA GLU A 176 6.51 3.67 4.10
C GLU A 176 7.72 4.42 3.52
N LEU A 177 7.49 5.47 2.73
CA LEU A 177 8.55 6.33 2.22
C LEU A 177 9.40 6.94 3.34
N GLU A 178 8.75 7.47 4.38
CA GLU A 178 9.44 8.09 5.51
C GLU A 178 10.29 7.09 6.28
N LEU A 179 9.79 5.86 6.50
CA LEU A 179 10.54 4.78 7.13
C LEU A 179 11.82 4.45 6.36
N ARG A 180 11.74 4.38 5.03
CA ARG A 180 12.92 4.11 4.18
C ARG A 180 13.92 5.26 4.13
N PHE A 181 13.46 6.50 4.09
CA PHE A 181 14.34 7.66 4.20
C PHE A 181 15.11 7.67 5.54
N ARG A 182 14.44 7.31 6.64
CA ARG A 182 15.10 7.16 7.94
C ARG A 182 16.11 6.00 7.95
N GLY A 183 15.77 4.86 7.33
CA GLY A 183 16.66 3.69 7.24
C GLY A 183 17.91 3.92 6.37
N SER A 184 17.79 4.64 5.26
CA SER A 184 18.90 4.97 4.35
C SER A 184 19.88 5.99 4.95
N ALA A 185 19.39 6.97 5.71
CA ALA A 185 20.25 7.93 6.42
C ALA A 185 21.13 7.26 7.50
N GLY A 186 20.72 6.10 8.04
CA GLY A 186 21.48 5.34 9.04
C GLY A 186 22.62 4.47 8.49
N ARG A 187 22.66 4.16 7.18
CA ARG A 187 23.69 3.29 6.57
C ARG A 187 24.91 4.05 6.01
N GLY A 188 24.92 5.38 6.05
CA GLY A 188 25.98 6.20 5.42
C GLY A 188 27.19 6.55 6.29
N GLY A 189 27.32 6.03 7.51
CA GLY A 189 28.34 6.50 8.46
C GLY A 189 29.08 5.41 9.19
N THR A 190 30.06 4.76 8.56
CA THR A 190 31.31 4.31 9.22
C THR A 190 32.34 3.94 8.16
N GLY A 191 33.48 4.62 8.13
CA GLY A 191 34.56 4.29 7.19
C GLY A 191 35.71 5.28 7.08
N SER A 192 36.06 6.01 8.14
CA SER A 192 37.35 6.71 8.21
C SER A 192 38.07 6.31 9.50
N SER A 193 38.89 5.26 9.43
CA SER A 193 39.95 5.03 10.41
C SER A 193 41.19 5.81 9.95
N PRO A 194 41.80 6.66 10.81
CA PRO A 194 43.11 7.21 10.53
C PRO A 194 44.17 6.16 10.88
N GLY A 195 45.11 5.94 9.95
CA GLY A 195 46.40 5.31 10.21
C GLY A 195 47.46 6.33 10.59
#